data_AF-A0A4R3KK65-F1
#
_entry.id   AF-A0A4R3KK65-F1
#
_cell.length_a   1.000
_cell.length_b   1.000
_cell.length_c   1.000
_cell.angle_alpha   90.00
_cell.angle_beta   90.00
_cell.angle_gamma   90.00
#
_symmetry.space_group_name_H-M   'P 1'
#
loop_
_entity.id
_entity.type
_entity.pdbx_description
1 polymer ?
#
loop_
_entity_poly.entity_id
_entity_poly.type
_entity_poly.pdbx_seq_one_letter_code
_entity_poly.pdbx_strand_id
1 'polypeptide(L)'
;MRDIIIAVYQENVEEIFVVGTKDGQKNTVDIQDLLNKIYEKDGLKEKIQTLDYLFKNSMPEFPGGNLSEWLEGSKTLTEGIQNSVNIIRDHPLMPSHVKVHGLFVN
;
A
#
# COMPACT_ATOMS: atom_id res chain seq x y z
N MET A 1 5.06 7.97 0.22
CA MET A 1 4.13 9.12 0.20
C MET A 1 4.80 10.42 0.56
N ARG A 2 5.60 10.49 1.63
CA ARG A 2 6.28 11.74 2.07
C ARG A 2 6.81 12.61 0.94
N ASP A 3 7.61 12.04 0.03
CA ASP A 3 8.24 12.81 -1.05
C ASP A 3 7.23 13.29 -2.11
N ILE A 4 6.16 12.52 -2.35
CA ILE A 4 5.05 12.91 -3.22
C ILE A 4 4.35 14.15 -2.65
N ILE A 5 4.08 14.16 -1.34
CA ILE A 5 3.46 15.30 -0.65
C ILE A 5 4.36 16.53 -0.75
N ILE A 6 5.67 16.37 -0.48
CA ILE A 6 6.63 17.47 -0.58
C ILE A 6 6.61 18.05 -2.01
N ALA A 7 6.66 17.21 -3.04
CA ALA A 7 6.62 17.66 -4.43
C ALA A 7 5.31 18.41 -4.77
N VAL A 8 4.16 17.90 -4.31
CA VAL A 8 2.87 18.58 -4.49
C VAL A 8 2.89 20.01 -3.96
N TYR A 9 3.39 20.21 -2.75
CA TYR A 9 3.37 21.53 -2.11
C TYR A 9 4.53 22.45 -2.54
N GLN A 10 5.70 21.91 -2.90
CA GLN A 10 6.86 22.72 -3.27
C GLN A 10 6.92 23.04 -4.77
N GLU A 11 6.50 22.10 -5.61
CA GLU A 11 6.63 22.20 -7.07
C GLU A 11 5.29 22.45 -7.77
N ASN A 12 4.19 22.62 -7.01
CA ASN A 12 2.83 22.80 -7.54
C ASN A 12 2.40 21.68 -8.50
N VAL A 13 2.66 20.42 -8.12
CA VAL A 13 2.25 19.26 -8.93
C VAL A 13 0.73 19.17 -8.99
N GLU A 14 0.18 19.20 -10.21
CA GLU A 14 -1.26 19.07 -10.45
C GLU A 14 -1.68 17.63 -10.83
N GLU A 15 -0.76 16.82 -11.36
CA GLU A 15 -1.06 15.47 -11.85
C GLU A 15 0.06 14.48 -11.45
N ILE A 16 -0.34 13.32 -10.96
CA ILE A 16 0.52 12.21 -10.53
C ILE A 16 0.20 10.97 -11.37
N PHE A 17 1.23 10.31 -11.90
CA PHE A 17 1.10 9.09 -12.68
C PHE A 17 1.78 7.91 -11.97
N VAL A 18 1.01 6.89 -11.63
CA VAL A 18 1.50 5.62 -11.11
C VAL A 18 1.65 4.65 -12.27
N VAL A 19 2.88 4.28 -12.60
CA VAL A 19 3.19 3.44 -13.77
C VAL A 19 3.62 2.06 -13.31
N GLY A 20 2.91 1.01 -13.74
CA GLY A 20 3.36 -0.37 -13.59
C GLY A 20 3.90 -0.94 -14.91
N THR A 21 4.99 -1.70 -14.81
CA THR A 21 5.64 -2.39 -15.94
C THR A 21 5.48 -3.91 -15.82
N LYS A 22 5.56 -4.60 -16.97
CA LYS A 22 5.32 -6.05 -17.08
C LYS A 22 6.29 -6.91 -16.26
N ASP A 23 7.45 -6.37 -15.91
CA ASP A 23 8.52 -7.06 -15.19
C ASP A 23 8.27 -7.14 -13.67
N GLY A 24 7.21 -6.49 -13.18
CA GLY A 24 6.76 -6.56 -11.79
C GLY A 24 6.23 -7.96 -11.47
N GLN A 25 7.11 -8.86 -11.02
CA GLN A 25 6.76 -10.22 -10.62
C GLN A 25 5.68 -10.25 -9.54
N LYS A 26 4.83 -11.29 -9.61
CA LYS A 26 3.89 -11.68 -8.55
C LYS A 26 4.65 -12.34 -7.40
N ASN A 27 4.37 -11.94 -6.17
CA ASN A 27 4.72 -12.74 -4.99
C ASN A 27 3.81 -13.98 -4.95
N THR A 28 4.37 -15.16 -5.15
CA THR A 28 3.68 -16.45 -5.02
C THR A 28 3.81 -17.00 -3.60
N VAL A 29 3.60 -16.15 -2.58
CA VAL A 29 3.71 -16.55 -1.18
C VAL A 29 2.34 -17.04 -0.71
N ASP A 30 2.28 -18.24 -0.14
CA ASP A 30 1.09 -18.69 0.59
C ASP A 30 1.01 -17.93 1.92
N ILE A 31 0.12 -16.93 1.95
CA ILE A 31 -0.04 -16.04 3.09
C ILE A 31 -0.60 -16.77 4.30
N GLN A 32 -1.42 -17.79 4.10
CA GLN A 32 -1.99 -18.55 5.22
C GLN A 32 -0.90 -19.37 5.91
N ASP A 33 -0.04 -20.04 5.13
CA ASP A 33 1.13 -20.74 5.66
C ASP A 33 2.10 -19.78 6.38
N LEU A 34 2.35 -18.59 5.81
CA LEU A 34 3.18 -17.57 6.43
C LEU A 34 2.59 -17.06 7.76
N LEU A 35 1.28 -16.75 7.78
CA LEU A 35 0.59 -16.29 8.99
C LEU A 35 0.63 -17.35 10.08
N ASN A 36 0.38 -18.62 9.75
CA ASN A 36 0.47 -19.72 10.72
C ASN A 36 1.86 -19.79 11.36
N LYS A 37 2.93 -19.72 10.55
CA LYS A 37 4.31 -19.67 11.05
C LYS A 37 4.61 -18.45 11.92
N ILE A 38 3.94 -17.32 11.66
CA ILE A 38 4.06 -16.11 12.48
C ILE A 38 3.32 -16.30 13.81
N TYR A 39 2.12 -16.87 13.80
CA TYR A 39 1.31 -17.10 15.00
C TYR A 39 1.89 -18.17 15.94
N GLU A 40 2.62 -19.14 15.42
CA GLU A 40 3.31 -20.17 16.21
C GLU A 40 4.55 -19.67 16.96
N LYS A 41 5.05 -18.46 16.63
CA LYS A 41 6.21 -17.88 17.33
C LYS A 41 5.79 -17.20 18.63
N ASP A 42 6.42 -17.62 19.73
CA ASP A 42 6.21 -17.06 21.06
C ASP A 42 6.38 -15.53 21.09
N GLY A 43 5.44 -14.85 21.74
CA GLY A 43 5.47 -13.40 21.93
C GLY A 43 5.10 -12.54 20.71
N LEU A 44 4.64 -13.13 19.59
CA LEU A 44 4.16 -12.36 18.44
C LEU A 44 2.67 -12.04 18.47
N LYS A 45 1.84 -12.81 19.20
CA LYS A 45 0.39 -12.61 19.24
C LYS A 45 -0.01 -11.19 19.68
N GLU A 46 0.57 -10.67 20.75
CA GLU A 46 0.31 -9.31 21.26
C GLU A 46 0.86 -8.22 20.31
N LYS A 47 1.97 -8.51 19.63
CA LYS A 47 2.52 -7.60 18.63
C LYS A 47 1.64 -7.51 17.39
N ILE A 48 1.03 -8.61 16.96
CA ILE A 48 0.07 -8.63 15.84
C ILE A 48 -1.18 -7.80 16.17
N GLN A 49 -1.72 -7.95 17.38
CA GLN A 49 -2.84 -7.11 17.84
C GLN A 49 -2.48 -5.61 17.83
N THR A 50 -1.23 -5.28 18.20
CA THR A 50 -0.72 -3.92 18.12
C THR A 50 -0.64 -3.44 16.66
N LEU A 51 -0.15 -4.28 15.75
CA LEU A 51 -0.11 -3.97 14.31
C LEU A 51 -1.51 -3.74 13.75
N ASP A 52 -2.47 -4.62 14.03
CA ASP A 52 -3.86 -4.46 13.57
C ASP A 52 -4.49 -3.15 14.08
N TYR A 53 -4.21 -2.79 15.34
CA TYR A 53 -4.61 -1.49 15.88
C TYR A 53 -3.97 -0.32 15.09
N LEU A 54 -2.68 -0.39 14.78
CA LEU A 54 -1.98 0.64 14.01
C LEU A 54 -2.47 0.73 12.57
N PHE A 55 -2.73 -0.39 11.89
CA PHE A 55 -3.35 -0.40 10.56
C PHE A 55 -4.69 0.31 10.57
N LYS A 56 -5.52 0.03 11.57
CA LYS A 56 -6.84 0.65 11.72
C LYS A 56 -6.81 2.14 12.04
N ASN A 57 -5.87 2.58 12.89
CA ASN A 57 -5.94 3.92 13.50
C ASN A 57 -4.88 4.89 12.98
N SER A 58 -3.82 4.40 12.34
CA SER A 58 -2.69 5.25 11.92
C SER A 58 -2.56 5.37 10.40
N MET A 59 -3.46 4.71 9.63
CA MET A 59 -3.44 4.59 8.17
C MET A 59 -2.01 4.73 7.62
N PRO A 60 -1.10 3.83 8.04
CA PRO A 60 0.26 3.89 7.54
C PRO A 60 0.21 3.74 6.01
N GLU A 61 1.24 4.21 5.31
CA GLU A 61 1.38 4.09 3.85
C GLU A 61 1.52 2.61 3.38
N PHE A 62 0.99 1.66 4.14
CA PHE A 62 0.96 0.24 3.87
C PHE A 62 -0.35 -0.11 3.14
N PRO A 63 -0.29 -0.94 2.09
CA PRO A 63 -1.50 -1.49 1.47
C PRO A 63 -2.22 -2.41 2.45
N GLY A 64 -3.55 -2.33 2.51
CA GLY A 64 -4.40 -3.20 3.34
C GLY A 64 -4.74 -2.65 4.73
N GLY A 65 -5.91 -3.01 5.23
CA GLY A 65 -6.43 -2.58 6.54
C GLY A 65 -6.04 -3.48 7.71
N ASN A 66 -5.29 -4.55 7.46
CA ASN A 66 -4.81 -5.52 8.45
C ASN A 66 -3.51 -6.20 8.00
N LEU A 67 -2.88 -6.96 8.90
CA LEU A 67 -1.63 -7.67 8.63
C LEU A 67 -1.70 -8.65 7.44
N SER A 68 -2.81 -9.39 7.28
CA SER A 68 -2.95 -10.38 6.22
C SER A 68 -2.99 -9.73 4.84
N GLU A 69 -3.81 -8.69 4.69
CA GLU A 69 -3.94 -7.95 3.43
C GLU A 69 -2.63 -7.27 3.03
N TRP A 70 -1.90 -6.76 4.03
CA TRP A 70 -0.58 -6.18 3.81
C TRP A 70 0.44 -7.23 3.32
N LEU A 71 0.44 -8.42 3.93
CA LEU A 71 1.34 -9.52 3.52
C LEU A 71 0.95 -10.09 2.14
N GLU A 72 -0.34 -10.16 1.83
CA GLU A 72 -0.84 -10.64 0.54
C GLU A 72 -0.42 -9.72 -0.61
N GLY A 73 -0.37 -8.42 -0.36
CA GLY A 73 -0.06 -7.44 -1.39
C GLY A 73 -1.05 -7.52 -2.55
N SER A 74 -0.63 -7.12 -3.74
CA SER A 74 -1.49 -7.09 -4.92
C SER A 74 -1.36 -8.38 -5.74
N LYS A 75 -2.50 -9.00 -6.10
CA LYS A 75 -2.52 -10.28 -6.85
C LYS A 75 -2.25 -10.09 -8.33
N THR A 76 -2.54 -8.89 -8.82
CA THR A 76 -2.23 -8.46 -10.18
C THR A 76 -1.49 -7.13 -10.17
N LEU A 77 -0.70 -6.88 -11.21
CA LEU A 77 -0.04 -5.59 -11.38
C LEU A 77 -1.06 -4.44 -11.46
N THR A 78 -2.20 -4.67 -12.12
CA THR A 78 -3.30 -3.71 -12.21
C THR A 78 -3.88 -3.37 -10.84
N GLU A 79 -4.11 -4.37 -9.98
CA GLU A 79 -4.51 -4.14 -8.59
C GLU A 79 -3.45 -3.37 -7.81
N GLY A 80 -2.16 -3.62 -8.05
CA GLY A 80 -1.06 -2.87 -7.46
C GLY A 80 -1.10 -1.39 -7.82
N ILE A 81 -1.22 -1.09 -9.11
CA ILE A 81 -1.37 0.27 -9.61
C ILE A 81 -2.61 0.93 -8.98
N GLN A 82 -3.77 0.24 -9.00
CA GLN A 82 -5.01 0.77 -8.47
C GLN A 82 -4.91 1.06 -6.96
N ASN A 83 -4.31 0.16 -6.19
CA ASN A 83 -4.09 0.34 -4.76
C ASN A 83 -3.18 1.54 -4.49
N SER A 84 -2.05 1.65 -5.18
CA SER A 84 -1.15 2.80 -5.04
C SER A 84 -1.85 4.12 -5.41
N VAL A 85 -2.63 4.12 -6.48
CA VAL A 85 -3.44 5.28 -6.90
C VAL A 85 -4.42 5.68 -5.80
N ASN A 86 -5.14 4.74 -5.20
CA ASN A 86 -6.08 5.03 -4.11
C ASN A 86 -5.36 5.55 -2.87
N ILE A 87 -4.25 4.92 -2.47
CA ILE A 87 -3.45 5.37 -1.31
C ILE A 87 -2.96 6.81 -1.49
N ILE A 88 -2.53 7.21 -2.70
CA ILE A 88 -2.09 8.58 -2.99
C ILE A 88 -3.28 9.54 -3.02
N ARG A 89 -4.37 9.18 -3.72
CA ARG A 89 -5.54 10.03 -3.90
C ARG A 89 -6.26 10.31 -2.58
N ASP A 90 -6.42 9.27 -1.75
CA ASP A 90 -7.21 9.33 -0.52
C ASP A 90 -6.36 9.74 0.70
N HIS A 91 -5.08 10.08 0.47
CA HIS A 91 -4.21 10.52 1.54
C HIS A 91 -4.71 11.85 2.13
N PRO A 92 -4.80 12.01 3.47
CA PRO A 92 -5.37 13.22 4.10
C PRO A 92 -4.66 14.54 3.75
N LEU A 93 -3.38 14.47 3.41
CA LEU A 93 -2.57 15.61 2.97
C LEU A 93 -2.53 15.78 1.44
N MET A 94 -3.30 15.00 0.68
CA MET A 94 -3.41 15.17 -0.76
C MET A 94 -4.52 16.19 -1.07
N PRO A 95 -4.21 17.31 -1.71
CA PRO A 95 -5.23 18.27 -2.12
C PRO A 95 -6.19 17.67 -3.16
N SER A 96 -7.49 18.00 -3.05
CA SER A 96 -8.53 17.46 -3.94
C SER A 96 -8.41 17.85 -5.42
N HIS A 97 -7.63 18.89 -5.73
CA HIS A 97 -7.39 19.32 -7.11
C HIS A 97 -6.31 18.49 -7.82
N VAL A 98 -5.46 17.76 -7.07
CA VAL A 98 -4.39 16.94 -7.65
C VAL A 98 -4.97 15.66 -8.23
N LYS A 99 -4.78 15.41 -9.51
CA LYS A 99 -5.27 14.20 -10.18
C LYS A 99 -4.25 13.07 -10.05
N VAL A 100 -4.72 11.87 -9.74
CA VAL A 100 -3.88 10.67 -9.65
C VAL A 100 -4.36 9.64 -10.67
N HIS A 101 -3.44 9.25 -11.55
CA HIS A 101 -3.67 8.37 -12.70
C HIS A 101 -2.89 7.06 -12.54
N GLY A 102 -3.50 5.95 -12.94
CA GLY A 102 -2.83 4.66 -13.07
C GLY A 102 -2.56 4.35 -14.54
N LEU A 103 -1.32 3.98 -14.86
CA LEU A 103 -0.89 3.61 -16.21
C LEU A 103 -0.23 2.23 -16.19
N PHE A 104 -0.54 1.43 -17.21
CA PHE A 104 0.16 0.19 -17.49
C PHE A 104 0.97 0.37 -18.77
N VAL A 105 2.28 0.13 -18.68
CA VAL A 105 3.21 0.25 -19.81
C VAL A 105 3.80 -1.13 -20.10
N ASN A 106 3.72 -1.52 -21.37
CA ASN A 106 4.10 -2.84 -21.88
C ASN A 106 5.34 -2.77 -22.76
#